data_AF-A0AAD9R9F8-F1
#
_entry.id   AF-A0AAD9R9F8-F1
#
_cell.length_a   1.000
_cell.length_b   1.000
_cell.length_c   1.000
_cell.angle_alpha   90.00
_cell.angle_beta   90.00
_cell.angle_gamma   90.00
#
_symmetry.space_group_name_H-M   'P 1'
#
loop_
_entity.id
_entity.type
_entity.pdbx_description
1 polymer ?
#
loop_
_entity_poly.entity_id
_entity_poly.type
_entity_poly.pdbx_seq_one_letter_code
_entity_poly.pdbx_strand_id
1 'polypeptide(L)'
;MELEISHLEATPCESIGVHHKLVMTMIDGKVCNAITQTNSSMRCYICNAKPTEMNDLKLVGTKHVNEEYYKFGLSSLHAWIRSFECFLHIAYNMDFQKWSASTPDLKMKRSIKKKQVQDNLRKELGVIVDIVKQGKGTTNDGNSARRFFADPVISARATGLDEEIIYRFAVILQAIASGERINSDKFGEYAKTTAEKWSCKPPHVPAGRAPNELSILSRFAEQECTSVNKVHVYKTICLRGVGYFDSDFVAIF
;
A
#
# COMPACT_ATOMS: atom_id res chain seq x y z
N MET A 1 -14.75 -16.45 18.51
CA MET A 1 -13.71 -16.78 17.51
C MET A 1 -12.37 -17.15 18.13
N GLU A 2 -11.53 -16.24 18.69
CA GLU A 2 -10.20 -16.66 19.22
C GLU A 2 -10.28 -17.75 20.30
N LEU A 3 -11.25 -17.67 21.21
CA LEU A 3 -11.54 -18.73 22.20
C LEU A 3 -12.01 -20.04 21.55
N GLU A 4 -12.77 -19.99 20.46
CA GLU A 4 -13.22 -21.22 19.78
C GLU A 4 -12.05 -21.89 19.06
N ILE A 5 -11.16 -21.09 18.46
CA ILE A 5 -9.94 -21.57 17.80
C ILE A 5 -8.98 -22.21 18.81
N SER A 6 -8.84 -21.64 20.02
CA SER A 6 -7.95 -22.21 21.05
C SER A 6 -8.43 -23.55 21.60
N HIS A 7 -9.72 -23.86 21.47
CA HIS A 7 -10.31 -25.14 21.86
C HIS A 7 -10.54 -26.07 20.65
N LEU A 8 -10.03 -25.72 19.47
CA LEU A 8 -10.21 -26.52 18.27
C LEU A 8 -9.36 -27.80 18.37
N GLU A 9 -10.04 -28.93 18.46
CA GLU A 9 -9.40 -30.25 18.46
C GLU A 9 -9.08 -30.73 17.05
N ALA A 10 -8.20 -31.73 16.94
CA ALA A 10 -7.90 -32.35 15.66
C ALA A 10 -9.15 -33.02 15.09
N THR A 11 -9.41 -32.83 13.79
CA THR A 11 -10.50 -33.55 13.12
C THR A 11 -10.05 -34.98 12.83
N PRO A 12 -10.76 -36.01 13.35
CA PRO A 12 -10.44 -37.39 13.02
C PRO A 12 -10.85 -37.70 11.58
N CYS A 13 -9.93 -38.33 10.83
CA CYS A 13 -10.16 -38.85 9.49
C CYS A 13 -9.55 -40.25 9.41
N GLU A 14 -10.40 -41.28 9.51
CA GLU A 14 -9.97 -42.67 9.66
C GLU A 14 -8.99 -42.85 10.83
N SER A 15 -7.76 -43.30 10.57
CA SER A 15 -6.68 -43.46 11.56
C SER A 15 -5.77 -42.23 11.69
N ILE A 16 -6.12 -41.10 11.07
CA ILE A 16 -5.30 -39.88 11.03
C ILE A 16 -6.03 -38.74 11.76
N GLY A 17 -5.30 -38.00 12.59
CA GLY A 17 -5.77 -36.74 13.20
C GLY A 17 -5.29 -35.54 12.40
N VAL A 18 -6.21 -34.69 11.94
CA VAL A 18 -5.89 -33.46 11.19
C VAL A 18 -5.95 -32.26 12.13
N HIS A 19 -4.78 -31.66 12.40
CA HIS A 19 -4.69 -30.42 13.18
C HIS A 19 -4.89 -29.20 12.27
N HIS A 20 -5.59 -28.19 12.80
CA HIS A 20 -5.95 -27.00 12.05
C HIS A 20 -5.18 -25.80 12.58
N LYS A 21 -4.48 -25.09 11.68
CA LYS A 21 -3.88 -23.79 11.97
C LYS A 21 -4.66 -22.72 11.22
N LEU A 22 -5.48 -21.97 11.94
CA LEU A 22 -6.25 -20.85 11.39
C LEU A 22 -5.42 -19.57 11.48
N VAL A 23 -5.36 -18.82 10.38
CA VAL A 23 -4.65 -17.54 10.31
C VAL A 23 -5.62 -16.47 9.87
N MET A 24 -5.68 -15.36 10.61
CA MET A 24 -6.64 -14.27 10.39
C MET A 24 -6.12 -13.27 9.36
N THR A 25 -5.89 -13.72 8.12
CA THR A 25 -5.37 -12.87 7.03
C THR A 25 -6.45 -12.19 6.20
N MET A 26 -7.66 -12.75 6.18
CA MET A 26 -8.81 -12.23 5.42
C MET A 26 -9.54 -11.10 6.15
N ILE A 27 -8.80 -10.07 6.55
CA ILE A 27 -9.35 -8.88 7.19
C ILE A 27 -8.88 -7.61 6.47
N ASP A 28 -9.74 -6.59 6.46
CA ASP A 28 -9.37 -5.29 5.92
C ASP A 28 -8.57 -4.47 6.93
N GLY A 29 -7.83 -3.47 6.45
CA GLY A 29 -7.00 -2.63 7.29
C GLY A 29 -7.76 -1.83 8.37
N LYS A 30 -9.05 -1.53 8.17
CA LYS A 30 -9.86 -0.88 9.21
C LYS A 30 -10.15 -1.85 10.34
N VAL A 31 -10.45 -3.10 10.02
CA VAL A 31 -10.59 -4.17 11.00
C VAL A 31 -9.26 -4.41 11.74
N CYS A 32 -8.12 -4.43 11.04
CA CYS A 32 -6.81 -4.48 11.68
C CYS A 32 -6.64 -3.36 12.70
N ASN A 33 -6.89 -2.10 12.30
CA ASN A 33 -6.76 -0.95 13.20
C ASN A 33 -7.68 -1.04 14.43
N ALA A 34 -8.89 -1.57 14.27
CA ALA A 34 -9.82 -1.77 15.39
C ALA A 34 -9.30 -2.84 16.37
N ILE A 35 -8.79 -3.97 15.85
CA ILE A 35 -8.26 -5.08 16.64
C ILE A 35 -6.97 -4.67 17.36
N THR A 36 -6.09 -3.91 16.71
CA THR A 36 -4.83 -3.42 17.28
C THR A 36 -5.00 -2.16 18.14
N GLN A 37 -6.24 -1.73 18.41
CA GLN A 37 -6.56 -0.52 19.17
C GLN A 37 -5.80 0.72 18.65
N THR A 38 -5.57 0.76 17.34
CA THR A 38 -4.90 1.88 16.68
C THR A 38 -5.93 2.98 16.44
N ASN A 39 -5.85 4.03 17.27
CA ASN A 39 -6.82 5.13 17.34
C ASN A 39 -7.07 5.90 16.03
N SER A 40 -6.25 5.71 15.01
CA SER A 40 -6.40 6.36 13.70
C SER A 40 -6.15 5.37 12.58
N SER A 41 -7.08 5.29 11.64
CA SER A 41 -6.94 4.50 10.41
C SER A 41 -5.81 4.99 9.49
N MET A 42 -5.20 6.14 9.80
CA MET A 42 -4.10 6.74 9.06
C MET A 42 -2.74 6.37 9.65
N ARG A 43 -2.70 5.70 10.81
CA ARG A 43 -1.47 5.17 11.39
C ARG A 43 -1.23 3.76 10.92
N CYS A 44 0.04 3.39 10.78
CA CYS A 44 0.38 2.00 10.53
C CYS A 44 0.11 1.19 11.81
N TYR A 45 -0.76 0.18 11.73
CA TYR A 45 -1.05 -0.69 12.89
C TYR A 45 0.16 -1.52 13.35
N ILE A 46 1.19 -1.68 12.51
CA ILE A 46 2.40 -2.47 12.83
C ILE A 46 3.44 -1.63 13.59
N CYS A 47 3.78 -0.44 13.06
CA CYS A 47 4.88 0.38 13.57
C CYS A 47 4.42 1.71 14.18
N ASN A 48 3.12 1.98 14.21
CA ASN A 48 2.50 3.23 14.70
C ASN A 48 2.99 4.52 14.02
N ALA A 49 3.67 4.43 12.88
CA ALA A 49 4.10 5.60 12.14
C ALA A 49 2.89 6.45 11.73
N LYS A 50 3.03 7.76 11.88
CA LYS A 50 2.06 8.74 11.40
C LYS A 50 2.36 9.09 9.94
N PRO A 51 1.36 9.56 9.18
CA PRO A 51 1.55 10.11 7.83
C PRO A 51 2.73 11.08 7.70
N THR A 52 2.87 11.98 8.67
CA THR A 52 3.94 12.99 8.73
C THR A 52 5.34 12.39 8.83
N GLU A 53 5.45 11.14 9.29
CA GLU A 53 6.72 10.46 9.59
C GLU A 53 7.09 9.43 8.52
N MET A 54 6.13 8.97 7.71
CA MET A 54 6.34 7.81 6.84
C MET A 54 7.22 8.07 5.62
N ASN A 55 7.55 9.34 5.40
CA ASN A 55 8.35 9.81 4.28
C ASN A 55 9.83 9.84 4.65
N ASP A 56 10.11 9.80 5.96
CA ASP A 56 11.44 9.63 6.51
C ASP A 56 11.70 8.13 6.68
N LEU A 57 12.30 7.54 5.65
CA LEU A 57 12.64 6.11 5.62
C LEU A 57 13.61 5.72 6.74
N LYS A 58 14.45 6.65 7.21
CA LYS A 58 15.36 6.38 8.34
C LYS A 58 14.56 6.32 9.63
N LEU A 59 13.70 7.31 9.89
CA LEU A 59 12.83 7.31 11.06
C LEU A 59 11.92 6.08 11.10
N VAL A 60 11.26 5.74 10.00
CA VAL A 60 10.40 4.55 9.92
C VAL A 60 11.21 3.28 10.19
N GLY A 61 12.42 3.16 9.64
CA GLY A 61 13.31 2.02 9.86
C GLY A 61 13.76 1.85 11.32
N THR A 62 13.68 2.89 12.14
CA THR A 62 14.00 2.82 13.59
C THR A 62 12.80 2.54 14.48
N LYS A 63 11.57 2.54 13.95
CA LYS A 63 10.38 2.32 14.77
C LYS A 63 10.26 0.88 15.21
N HIS A 64 9.85 0.71 16.47
CA HIS A 64 9.45 -0.58 16.99
C HIS A 64 8.27 -1.14 16.20
N VAL A 65 8.35 -2.41 15.82
CA VAL A 65 7.30 -3.15 15.14
C VAL A 65 6.68 -4.14 16.12
N ASN A 66 5.36 -4.27 16.12
CA ASN A 66 4.72 -5.37 16.82
C ASN A 66 4.55 -6.57 15.86
N GLU A 67 5.38 -7.59 16.05
CA GLU A 67 5.41 -8.78 15.19
C GLU A 67 4.16 -9.65 15.34
N GLU A 68 3.44 -9.57 16.47
CA GLU A 68 2.17 -10.30 16.65
C GLU A 68 1.13 -9.92 15.60
N TYR A 69 1.24 -8.73 15.01
CA TYR A 69 0.32 -8.21 14.01
C TYR A 69 0.62 -8.72 12.59
N TYR A 70 1.71 -9.48 12.38
CA TYR A 70 1.98 -10.13 11.11
C TYR A 70 0.95 -11.21 10.77
N LYS A 71 0.27 -11.77 11.78
CA LYS A 71 -0.84 -12.73 11.59
C LYS A 71 -2.00 -12.18 10.75
N PHE A 72 -2.11 -10.85 10.64
CA PHE A 72 -3.12 -10.18 9.82
C PHE A 72 -2.78 -10.11 8.33
N GLY A 73 -1.52 -10.41 7.98
CA GLY A 73 -1.09 -10.55 6.59
C GLY A 73 -1.17 -9.28 5.75
N LEU A 74 -1.19 -9.49 4.43
CA LEU A 74 -1.27 -8.44 3.42
C LEU A 74 -2.40 -8.72 2.44
N SER A 75 -3.42 -7.87 2.46
CA SER A 75 -4.45 -7.86 1.42
C SER A 75 -3.88 -7.34 0.10
N SER A 76 -3.60 -8.26 -0.82
CA SER A 76 -3.17 -7.95 -2.19
C SER A 76 -4.19 -7.04 -2.88
N LEU A 77 -5.49 -7.34 -2.79
CA LEU A 77 -6.57 -6.53 -3.37
C LEU A 77 -6.51 -5.07 -2.92
N HIS A 78 -6.39 -4.83 -1.61
CA HIS A 78 -6.30 -3.47 -1.09
C HIS A 78 -4.99 -2.80 -1.51
N ALA A 79 -3.87 -3.53 -1.58
CA ALA A 79 -2.61 -2.98 -2.07
C ALA A 79 -2.72 -2.42 -3.49
N TRP A 80 -3.40 -3.14 -4.40
CA TRP A 80 -3.66 -2.67 -5.77
C TRP A 80 -4.55 -1.41 -5.78
N ILE A 81 -5.70 -1.45 -5.11
CA ILE A 81 -6.67 -0.35 -5.09
C ILE A 81 -6.06 0.91 -4.47
N ARG A 82 -5.38 0.78 -3.32
CA ARG A 82 -4.80 1.92 -2.60
C ARG A 82 -3.63 2.54 -3.32
N SER A 83 -2.77 1.72 -3.95
CA SER A 83 -1.71 2.25 -4.82
C SER A 83 -2.34 3.07 -5.95
N PHE A 84 -3.35 2.53 -6.62
CA PHE A 84 -4.03 3.24 -7.69
C PHE A 84 -4.63 4.58 -7.24
N GLU A 85 -5.37 4.60 -6.13
CA GLU A 85 -5.93 5.84 -5.55
C GLU A 85 -4.84 6.86 -5.19
N CYS A 86 -3.69 6.38 -4.68
CA CYS A 86 -2.55 7.25 -4.36
C CYS A 86 -2.01 7.94 -5.61
N PHE A 87 -1.75 7.19 -6.68
CA PHE A 87 -1.27 7.74 -7.96
C PHE A 87 -2.26 8.77 -8.54
N LEU A 88 -3.57 8.47 -8.50
CA LEU A 88 -4.60 9.42 -8.93
C LEU A 88 -4.55 10.72 -8.13
N HIS A 89 -4.47 10.65 -6.80
CA HIS A 89 -4.40 11.83 -5.96
C HIS A 89 -3.16 12.70 -6.25
N ILE A 90 -2.03 12.08 -6.56
CA ILE A 90 -0.80 12.79 -6.91
C ILE A 90 -0.96 13.48 -8.26
N ALA A 91 -1.49 12.75 -9.26
CA ALA A 91 -1.76 13.30 -10.57
C ALA A 91 -2.67 14.56 -10.49
N TYR A 92 -3.68 14.53 -9.63
CA TYR A 92 -4.60 15.66 -9.42
C TYR A 92 -3.97 16.87 -8.74
N ASN A 93 -2.92 16.64 -7.93
CA ASN A 93 -2.27 17.68 -7.15
C ASN A 93 -1.00 18.24 -7.82
N MET A 94 -0.60 17.72 -8.99
CA MET A 94 0.67 18.10 -9.63
C MET A 94 0.83 19.59 -9.90
N ASP A 95 -0.26 20.32 -10.17
CA ASP A 95 -0.21 21.74 -10.52
C ASP A 95 0.09 22.67 -9.33
N PHE A 96 -0.01 22.16 -8.09
CA PHE A 96 0.24 22.95 -6.89
C PHE A 96 1.10 22.24 -5.84
N GLN A 97 1.36 20.94 -6.03
CA GLN A 97 2.37 20.16 -5.31
C GLN A 97 2.21 20.16 -3.79
N LYS A 98 0.98 20.38 -3.32
CA LYS A 98 0.63 20.27 -1.92
C LYS A 98 -0.21 19.03 -1.67
N TRP A 99 -0.13 18.65 -0.41
CA TRP A 99 -0.91 17.59 0.16
C TRP A 99 -2.42 17.76 0.02
N SER A 100 -2.89 18.94 0.44
CA SER A 100 -4.30 19.24 0.57
C SER A 100 -4.66 20.44 -0.29
N ALA A 101 -5.79 20.34 -0.97
CA ALA A 101 -6.46 21.47 -1.59
C ALA A 101 -7.41 22.12 -0.57
N SER A 102 -6.85 22.84 0.39
CA SER A 102 -7.60 23.46 1.50
C SER A 102 -8.31 24.74 1.08
N THR A 103 -7.64 25.59 0.30
CA THR A 103 -8.17 26.88 -0.20
C THR A 103 -9.06 26.71 -1.43
N PRO A 104 -10.03 27.60 -1.69
CA PRO A 104 -10.87 27.58 -2.89
C PRO A 104 -10.08 27.49 -4.21
N ASP A 105 -8.99 28.24 -4.34
CA ASP A 105 -8.16 28.25 -5.56
C ASP A 105 -7.52 26.87 -5.83
N LEU A 106 -6.95 26.25 -4.80
CA LEU A 106 -6.39 24.90 -4.89
C LEU A 106 -7.45 23.85 -5.20
N LYS A 107 -8.67 23.99 -4.66
CA LYS A 107 -9.80 23.08 -4.98
C LYS A 107 -10.18 23.20 -6.45
N MET A 108 -10.21 24.42 -6.99
CA MET A 108 -10.47 24.66 -8.40
C MET A 108 -9.39 24.05 -9.29
N LYS A 109 -8.10 24.28 -9.00
CA LYS A 109 -6.97 23.66 -9.71
C LYS A 109 -7.06 22.14 -9.70
N ARG A 110 -7.32 21.55 -8.53
CA ARG A 110 -7.48 20.10 -8.39
C ARG A 110 -8.65 19.56 -9.20
N SER A 111 -9.79 20.26 -9.23
CA SER A 111 -10.97 19.85 -9.99
C SER A 111 -10.71 19.83 -11.50
N ILE A 112 -10.05 20.88 -12.02
CA ILE A 112 -9.65 20.97 -13.44
C ILE A 112 -8.70 19.81 -13.78
N LYS A 113 -7.64 19.63 -12.99
CA LYS A 113 -6.64 18.59 -13.24
C LYS A 113 -7.23 17.19 -13.12
N LYS A 114 -8.09 16.96 -12.14
CA LYS A 114 -8.82 15.70 -11.96
C LYS A 114 -9.65 15.35 -13.19
N LYS A 115 -10.41 16.31 -13.74
CA LYS A 115 -11.20 16.09 -14.96
C LYS A 115 -10.30 15.72 -16.15
N GLN A 116 -9.20 16.44 -16.35
CA GLN A 116 -8.24 16.14 -17.41
C GLN A 116 -7.67 14.71 -17.29
N VAL A 117 -7.23 14.32 -16.09
CA VAL A 117 -6.70 12.97 -15.83
C VAL A 117 -7.78 11.89 -16.03
N GLN A 118 -9.02 12.13 -15.58
CA GLN A 118 -10.14 11.23 -15.81
C GLN A 118 -10.43 11.01 -17.30
N ASP A 119 -10.47 12.09 -18.08
CA ASP A 119 -10.71 12.04 -19.51
C ASP A 119 -9.58 11.30 -20.25
N ASN A 120 -8.32 11.56 -19.86
CA ASN A 120 -7.15 10.87 -20.41
C ASN A 120 -7.17 9.37 -20.09
N LEU A 121 -7.41 8.98 -18.83
CA LEU A 121 -7.48 7.57 -18.43
C LEU A 121 -8.61 6.83 -19.15
N ARG A 122 -9.75 7.49 -19.36
CA ARG A 122 -10.86 6.92 -20.14
C ARG A 122 -10.49 6.74 -21.60
N LYS A 123 -9.84 7.73 -22.21
CA LYS A 123 -9.45 7.72 -23.63
C LYS A 123 -8.34 6.70 -23.92
N GLU A 124 -7.30 6.71 -23.10
CA GLU A 124 -6.05 5.96 -23.34
C GLU A 124 -6.13 4.52 -22.81
N LEU A 125 -6.78 4.31 -21.66
CA LEU A 125 -6.84 3.00 -21.00
C LEU A 125 -8.25 2.41 -20.93
N GLY A 126 -9.30 3.15 -21.31
CA GLY A 126 -10.68 2.70 -21.15
C GLY A 126 -11.11 2.57 -19.69
N VAL A 127 -10.43 3.26 -18.76
CA VAL A 127 -10.68 3.18 -17.32
C VAL A 127 -11.47 4.41 -16.85
N ILE A 128 -12.55 4.18 -16.10
CA ILE A 128 -13.35 5.23 -15.49
C ILE A 128 -13.05 5.27 -14.00
N VAL A 129 -12.64 6.43 -13.48
CA VAL A 129 -12.16 6.58 -12.08
C VAL A 129 -12.98 7.60 -11.30
N ASP A 130 -13.02 7.44 -9.98
CA ASP A 130 -13.68 8.32 -9.01
C ASP A 130 -15.19 8.54 -9.22
N ILE A 131 -15.90 7.56 -9.78
CA ILE A 131 -17.37 7.57 -9.82
C ILE A 131 -17.90 6.71 -8.68
N VAL A 132 -18.81 7.27 -7.88
CA VAL A 132 -19.53 6.52 -6.84
C VAL A 132 -20.57 5.63 -7.51
N LYS A 133 -20.53 4.32 -7.26
CA LYS A 133 -21.54 3.38 -7.78
C LYS A 133 -22.80 3.45 -6.91
N GLN A 134 -23.98 3.30 -7.51
CA GLN A 134 -25.23 3.23 -6.74
C GLN A 134 -25.16 2.03 -5.77
N GLY A 135 -25.33 2.29 -4.46
CA GLY A 135 -25.11 1.30 -3.41
C GLY A 135 -23.79 1.55 -2.65
N LYS A 136 -22.74 0.80 -2.95
CA LYS A 136 -21.44 0.88 -2.26
C LYS A 136 -20.26 0.79 -3.24
N GLY A 137 -19.20 1.51 -2.89
CA GLY A 137 -17.92 1.49 -3.61
C GLY A 137 -17.80 2.57 -4.69
N THR A 138 -16.62 2.59 -5.30
CA THR A 138 -16.28 3.52 -6.38
C THR A 138 -15.88 2.71 -7.61
N THR A 139 -15.67 3.38 -8.74
CA THR A 139 -15.07 2.76 -9.92
C THR A 139 -13.57 2.51 -9.76
N ASN A 140 -12.96 2.92 -8.63
CA ASN A 140 -11.57 2.58 -8.28
C ASN A 140 -11.56 1.19 -7.63
N ASP A 141 -11.90 0.18 -8.40
CA ASP A 141 -11.85 -1.22 -7.97
C ASP A 141 -10.57 -1.90 -8.45
N GLY A 142 -10.39 -3.16 -8.05
CA GLY A 142 -9.21 -3.94 -8.41
C GLY A 142 -9.03 -4.09 -9.92
N ASN A 143 -10.10 -4.03 -10.72
CA ASN A 143 -10.00 -4.12 -12.17
C ASN A 143 -9.41 -2.83 -12.75
N SER A 144 -9.90 -1.67 -12.31
CA SER A 144 -9.34 -0.37 -12.68
C SER A 144 -7.87 -0.25 -12.29
N ALA A 145 -7.51 -0.68 -11.07
CA ALA A 145 -6.13 -0.68 -10.60
C ALA A 145 -5.23 -1.59 -11.46
N ARG A 146 -5.66 -2.81 -11.76
CA ARG A 146 -4.90 -3.73 -12.62
C ARG A 146 -4.68 -3.17 -14.03
N ARG A 147 -5.71 -2.56 -14.63
CA ARG A 147 -5.57 -1.92 -15.95
C ARG A 147 -4.59 -0.75 -15.93
N PHE A 148 -4.59 0.04 -14.86
CA PHE A 148 -3.66 1.15 -14.70
C PHE A 148 -2.20 0.68 -14.64
N PHE A 149 -1.87 -0.30 -13.80
CA PHE A 149 -0.48 -0.77 -13.68
C PHE A 149 -0.05 -1.78 -14.77
N ALA A 150 -0.97 -2.24 -15.62
CA ALA A 150 -0.64 -3.17 -16.71
C ALA A 150 0.21 -2.51 -17.82
N ASP A 151 0.02 -1.21 -18.06
CA ASP A 151 0.81 -0.44 -19.03
C ASP A 151 1.32 0.86 -18.39
N PRO A 152 2.52 0.82 -17.78
CA PRO A 152 3.13 1.98 -17.13
C PRO A 152 3.37 3.15 -18.09
N VAL A 153 3.66 2.90 -19.37
CA VAL A 153 3.92 3.94 -20.38
C VAL A 153 2.66 4.74 -20.63
N ILE A 154 1.54 4.05 -20.90
CA ILE A 154 0.25 4.72 -21.15
C ILE A 154 -0.25 5.42 -19.87
N SER A 155 -0.10 4.78 -18.70
CA SER A 155 -0.49 5.37 -17.43
C SER A 155 0.32 6.62 -17.08
N ALA A 156 1.64 6.61 -17.32
CA ALA A 156 2.51 7.77 -17.19
C ALA A 156 2.04 8.91 -18.10
N ARG A 157 1.78 8.61 -19.38
CA ARG A 157 1.28 9.59 -20.35
C ARG A 157 -0.08 10.18 -19.93
N ALA A 158 -1.01 9.36 -19.47
CA ALA A 158 -2.36 9.78 -19.11
C ALA A 158 -2.38 10.65 -17.84
N THR A 159 -1.51 10.33 -16.86
CA THR A 159 -1.47 10.99 -15.55
C THR A 159 -0.40 12.09 -15.44
N GLY A 160 0.61 12.08 -16.32
CA GLY A 160 1.81 12.91 -16.23
C GLY A 160 2.80 12.49 -15.14
N LEU A 161 2.68 11.27 -14.59
CA LEU A 161 3.56 10.74 -13.56
C LEU A 161 4.78 10.01 -14.17
N ASP A 162 5.78 9.75 -13.33
CA ASP A 162 7.01 9.05 -13.72
C ASP A 162 6.74 7.57 -14.04
N GLU A 163 7.04 7.17 -15.28
CA GLU A 163 6.83 5.80 -15.77
C GLU A 163 7.58 4.76 -14.94
N GLU A 164 8.85 5.04 -14.61
CA GLU A 164 9.69 4.11 -13.85
C GLU A 164 9.02 3.78 -12.50
N ILE A 165 8.51 4.80 -11.81
CA ILE A 165 7.79 4.60 -10.56
C ILE A 165 6.52 3.75 -10.74
N ILE A 166 5.71 4.01 -11.77
CA ILE A 166 4.51 3.19 -12.05
C ILE A 166 4.91 1.73 -12.30
N TYR A 167 5.95 1.51 -13.10
CA TYR A 167 6.47 0.18 -13.42
C TYR A 167 6.95 -0.56 -12.16
N ARG A 168 7.73 0.09 -11.29
CA ARG A 168 8.22 -0.54 -10.05
C ARG A 168 7.08 -0.94 -9.13
N PHE A 169 6.04 -0.11 -9.04
CA PHE A 169 4.82 -0.45 -8.32
C PHE A 169 4.09 -1.63 -8.93
N ALA A 170 3.99 -1.70 -10.27
CA ALA A 170 3.39 -2.84 -10.96
C ALA A 170 4.10 -4.15 -10.61
N VAL A 171 5.45 -4.17 -10.62
CA VAL A 171 6.26 -5.36 -10.25
C VAL A 171 6.00 -5.79 -8.81
N ILE A 172 5.99 -4.85 -7.86
CA ILE A 172 5.72 -5.12 -6.44
C ILE A 172 4.33 -5.74 -6.27
N LEU A 173 3.32 -5.14 -6.89
CA LEU A 173 1.92 -5.57 -6.78
C LEU A 173 1.68 -6.93 -7.45
N GLN A 174 2.34 -7.20 -8.58
CA GLN A 174 2.31 -8.50 -9.25
C GLN A 174 2.97 -9.59 -8.40
N ALA A 175 4.13 -9.31 -7.81
CA ALA A 175 4.81 -10.27 -6.93
C ALA A 175 3.93 -10.64 -5.73
N ILE A 176 3.34 -9.66 -5.03
CA ILE A 176 2.44 -9.91 -3.90
C ILE A 176 1.18 -10.70 -4.33
N ALA A 177 0.69 -10.49 -5.55
CA ALA A 177 -0.50 -11.17 -6.06
C ALA A 177 -0.21 -12.49 -6.81
N SER A 178 1.05 -12.90 -6.91
CA SER A 178 1.45 -14.07 -7.72
C SER A 178 1.00 -15.41 -7.14
N GLY A 179 0.82 -15.49 -5.81
CA GLY A 179 0.64 -16.76 -5.10
C GLY A 179 1.93 -17.58 -4.96
N GLU A 180 3.05 -17.09 -5.51
CA GLU A 180 4.33 -17.79 -5.52
C GLU A 180 5.19 -17.41 -4.30
N ARG A 181 6.21 -18.24 -4.06
CA ARG A 181 7.24 -17.94 -3.05
C ARG A 181 8.11 -16.79 -3.52
N ILE A 182 8.20 -15.74 -2.71
CA ILE A 182 8.98 -14.54 -3.00
C ILE A 182 10.28 -14.55 -2.19
N ASN A 183 11.41 -14.27 -2.83
CA ASN A 183 12.66 -14.03 -2.12
C ASN A 183 12.56 -12.70 -1.35
N SER A 184 12.48 -12.78 -0.02
CA SER A 184 12.26 -11.64 0.87
C SER A 184 13.36 -10.59 0.80
N ASP A 185 14.63 -11.01 0.71
CA ASP A 185 15.77 -10.09 0.65
C ASP A 185 15.73 -9.23 -0.62
N LYS A 186 15.57 -9.88 -1.78
CA LYS A 186 15.49 -9.19 -3.08
C LYS A 186 14.25 -8.31 -3.17
N PHE A 187 13.11 -8.80 -2.70
CA PHE A 187 11.88 -8.02 -2.68
C PHE A 187 12.00 -6.81 -1.75
N GLY A 188 12.60 -6.98 -0.57
CA GLY A 188 12.85 -5.90 0.39
C GLY A 188 13.81 -4.85 -0.12
N GLU A 189 14.88 -5.25 -0.81
CA GLU A 189 15.77 -4.32 -1.51
C GLU A 189 15.04 -3.55 -2.61
N TYR A 190 14.31 -4.25 -3.48
CA TYR A 190 13.57 -3.63 -4.57
C TYR A 190 12.52 -2.63 -4.07
N ALA A 191 11.78 -2.98 -3.01
CA ALA A 191 10.80 -2.11 -2.37
C ALA A 191 11.48 -0.87 -1.75
N LYS A 192 12.60 -1.06 -1.03
CA LYS A 192 13.37 0.04 -0.45
C LYS A 192 13.87 1.03 -1.50
N THR A 193 14.50 0.54 -2.57
CA THR A 193 14.96 1.40 -3.67
C THR A 193 13.79 2.11 -4.37
N THR A 194 12.62 1.47 -4.46
CA THR A 194 11.41 2.10 -4.99
C THR A 194 10.95 3.25 -4.09
N ALA A 195 10.94 3.04 -2.77
CA ALA A 195 10.61 4.08 -1.79
C ALA A 195 11.60 5.26 -1.85
N GLU A 196 12.90 5.00 -1.98
CA GLU A 196 13.93 6.04 -2.11
C GLU A 196 13.74 6.88 -3.39
N LYS A 197 13.47 6.22 -4.52
CA LYS A 197 13.17 6.91 -5.80
C LYS A 197 11.91 7.75 -5.71
N TRP A 198 10.88 7.25 -5.04
CA TRP A 198 9.65 7.99 -4.80
C TRP A 198 9.90 9.23 -3.93
N SER A 199 10.71 9.10 -2.86
CA SER A 199 11.08 10.23 -1.98
C SER A 199 11.92 11.29 -2.69
N CYS A 200 12.75 10.90 -3.66
CA CYS A 200 13.67 11.79 -4.36
C CYS A 200 13.00 12.64 -5.46
N LYS A 201 11.82 12.24 -5.96
CA LYS A 201 11.13 12.91 -7.08
C LYS A 201 9.75 13.49 -6.71
N PRO A 202 9.62 14.56 -5.92
CA PRO A 202 8.62 15.56 -6.25
C PRO A 202 9.20 16.41 -7.40
N PRO A 203 8.72 16.28 -8.65
CA PRO A 203 9.22 17.14 -9.72
C PRO A 203 8.81 18.59 -9.41
N HIS A 204 9.79 19.50 -9.28
CA HIS A 204 9.67 20.97 -9.35
C HIS A 204 9.37 21.80 -8.09
N VAL A 205 10.09 21.57 -6.98
CA VAL A 205 10.27 22.59 -5.92
C VAL A 205 11.60 23.32 -6.13
N PRO A 206 11.63 24.64 -6.39
CA PRO A 206 12.89 25.38 -6.44
C PRO A 206 13.60 25.33 -5.07
N ALA A 207 14.89 24.99 -5.10
CA ALA A 207 15.77 25.03 -3.94
C ALA A 207 15.77 26.45 -3.36
N GLY A 208 15.11 26.66 -2.22
CA GLY A 208 15.10 27.97 -1.56
C GLY A 208 13.89 28.26 -0.69
N ARG A 209 12.80 27.49 -0.78
CA ARG A 209 11.67 27.58 0.15
C ARG A 209 11.10 26.19 0.40
N ALA A 210 11.53 25.57 1.49
CA ALA A 210 10.80 24.48 2.11
C ALA A 210 9.78 25.09 3.07
N PRO A 211 8.50 25.29 2.69
CA PRO A 211 7.48 25.47 3.70
C PRO A 211 7.15 24.08 4.25
N ASN A 212 7.39 23.95 5.54
CA ASN A 212 6.88 22.90 6.41
C ASN A 212 5.41 22.63 6.07
N GLU A 213 5.08 21.56 5.33
CA GLU A 213 3.74 20.95 5.24
C GLU A 213 3.74 19.71 4.33
N LEU A 214 3.93 18.55 4.97
CA LEU A 214 3.55 17.19 4.52
C LEU A 214 3.90 16.80 3.07
N SER A 215 5.04 16.12 2.92
CA SER A 215 5.46 15.49 1.67
C SER A 215 4.43 14.48 1.14
N ILE A 216 4.27 14.43 -0.18
CA ILE A 216 3.28 13.65 -0.96
C ILE A 216 3.23 12.14 -0.60
N LEU A 217 4.33 11.60 -0.09
CA LEU A 217 4.43 10.25 0.49
C LEU A 217 3.53 10.02 1.71
N SER A 218 3.06 11.08 2.39
CA SER A 218 2.34 10.94 3.64
C SER A 218 1.00 10.22 3.43
N ARG A 219 0.36 10.24 2.22
CA ARG A 219 -0.80 9.34 1.91
C ARG A 219 -0.47 7.98 1.35
N PHE A 220 0.74 7.71 0.85
CA PHE A 220 1.15 6.32 0.70
C PHE A 220 1.05 5.60 2.06
N ALA A 221 1.23 6.40 3.11
CA ALA A 221 1.10 6.09 4.51
C ALA A 221 -0.31 6.29 5.14
N GLU A 222 -1.08 7.32 4.79
CA GLU A 222 -2.43 7.56 5.36
C GLU A 222 -3.48 6.52 4.95
N GLN A 223 -3.25 5.78 3.86
CA GLN A 223 -4.29 4.93 3.29
C GLN A 223 -3.97 3.46 3.20
N GLU A 224 -2.73 3.07 3.55
CA GLU A 224 -2.23 1.73 3.85
C GLU A 224 -0.73 1.67 3.53
N CYS A 225 0.12 1.63 4.55
CA CYS A 225 1.55 1.34 4.46
C CYS A 225 1.79 -0.12 4.01
N THR A 226 1.14 -0.58 2.94
CA THR A 226 0.94 -2.01 2.64
C THR A 226 1.39 -2.48 1.26
N SER A 227 1.99 -1.63 0.42
CA SER A 227 2.61 -2.12 -0.84
C SER A 227 4.11 -1.84 -0.96
N VAL A 228 4.61 -0.67 -0.56
CA VAL A 228 6.05 -0.34 -0.78
C VAL A 228 6.85 -0.18 0.52
N ASN A 229 6.17 -0.11 1.67
CA ASN A 229 6.79 0.00 2.99
C ASN A 229 6.46 -1.16 3.93
N LYS A 230 5.86 -2.25 3.42
CA LYS A 230 5.35 -3.28 4.34
C LYS A 230 6.44 -3.96 5.14
N VAL A 231 7.67 -3.88 4.68
CA VAL A 231 8.84 -3.80 5.54
C VAL A 231 9.90 -3.03 4.69
N HIS A 232 11.01 -2.50 5.14
CA HIS A 232 12.18 -3.33 5.42
C HIS A 232 12.11 -4.78 4.86
N VAL A 233 11.39 -5.19 3.78
CA VAL A 233 10.58 -6.47 3.67
C VAL A 233 10.98 -7.75 4.50
N TYR A 234 11.15 -7.69 5.84
CA TYR A 234 11.66 -8.66 6.85
C TYR A 234 13.12 -8.46 7.39
N LYS A 235 13.75 -7.30 7.23
CA LYS A 235 15.21 -7.09 7.35
C LYS A 235 15.73 -6.88 8.79
N THR A 236 14.91 -7.19 9.80
CA THR A 236 15.41 -7.50 11.15
C THR A 236 14.79 -8.77 11.74
N ILE A 237 14.23 -9.67 10.93
CA ILE A 237 13.68 -10.96 11.42
C ILE A 237 14.61 -12.14 11.06
N CYS A 238 15.82 -11.84 10.53
CA CYS A 238 16.87 -12.84 10.33
C CYS A 238 18.26 -12.42 10.81
N LEU A 239 18.38 -11.49 11.76
CA LEU A 239 19.68 -11.17 12.38
C LEU A 239 19.56 -10.96 13.90
N ARG A 240 19.24 -12.04 14.62
CA ARG A 240 19.88 -12.55 15.86
C ARG A 240 18.86 -13.42 16.60
N GLY A 241 19.19 -14.70 16.70
CA GLY A 241 18.22 -15.76 16.88
C GLY A 241 17.61 -15.90 18.26
N VAL A 242 16.46 -16.57 18.26
CA VAL A 242 16.15 -17.71 19.13
C VAL A 242 15.36 -18.68 18.23
N GLY A 243 15.64 -19.98 18.33
CA GLY A 243 15.14 -21.01 17.43
C GLY A 243 13.60 -21.13 17.37
N TYR A 244 13.16 -21.86 16.34
CA TYR A 244 11.78 -22.21 15.97
C TYR A 244 11.03 -21.18 15.13
N PHE A 245 11.23 -21.20 13.82
CA PHE A 245 10.15 -21.26 12.83
C PHE A 245 10.77 -21.70 11.50
N ASP A 246 10.47 -22.94 11.09
CA ASP A 246 10.88 -23.48 9.81
C ASP A 246 10.43 -22.54 8.68
N SER A 247 11.38 -22.29 7.79
CA SER A 247 11.23 -21.63 6.50
C SER A 247 9.93 -22.06 5.82
N ASP A 248 9.03 -21.10 5.52
CA ASP A 248 8.01 -21.17 4.46
C ASP A 248 7.07 -19.96 4.51
N PHE A 249 7.30 -18.94 3.66
CA PHE A 249 6.31 -17.89 3.40
C PHE A 249 5.64 -18.18 2.05
N VAL A 250 4.44 -18.74 2.11
CA VAL A 250 3.51 -18.83 0.97
C VAL A 250 2.52 -17.68 1.14
N ALA A 251 2.38 -16.83 0.12
CA ALA A 251 1.32 -15.83 0.08
C ALA A 251 -0.02 -16.56 -0.14
N ILE A 252 -0.69 -16.94 0.95
CA ILE A 252 -2.00 -17.58 0.88
C ILE A 252 -3.07 -16.48 0.84
N PHE A 253 -3.91 -16.56 -0.19
CA PHE A 253 -5.03 -15.65 -0.49
C PHE A 253 -6.13 -15.68 0.57
#